data_AF-G3WQ85-F1
#
_entry.id   AF-G3WQ85-F1
#
_cell.length_a   1.000
_cell.length_b   1.000
_cell.length_c   1.000
_cell.angle_alpha   90.00
_cell.angle_beta   90.00
_cell.angle_gamma   90.00
#
_symmetry.space_group_name_H-M   'P 1'
#
loop_
_entity.id
_entity.type
_entity.pdbx_description
1 polymer ?
#
loop_
_entity_poly.entity_id
_entity_poly.type
_entity_poly.pdbx_seq_one_letter_code
_entity_poly.pdbx_strand_id
1 'polypeptide(L)'
;MAGPNTLQSRTWVSRFTQHHVVVFLLTFFSYSLLHASRKTFSNVKVSISSQWTPTYLNKTGVKLEPVELWNSNHLFPNAEEATLFLGTLDTIFLFSYAVGLFISGIIGDRFNMRWVLSFGMCSSAVVVFCFGTLTEWLHFYNKWFYCSLWILNGLLQSTGWPCVVAVMGNWFGKAGRGVIFGLWSACASVGNILGACLASSVLQYGYEYAFLLTASIQFAGGIVIFFGLLISPEEIGLSGIEEEESSEDDPCRPLIHNTDSEEHEPNYSIQEISTLHQPKAISFYQACCLPGVMLYSLAYACLKLVNYSFFFWLPFYLSNNFRWKEAEADKLSIWYDVGGIIGGTLQGFISDMLQKRAPVLAGSLILAIGSLVGYSRSPNNKTINALLMTITGFFIGGPSNMISAAISADLGHQELVQGNSEALATVTGIVDGTGSIGAAVGQFLVSLIQDNLGWMWVFYFFILMDEGKMILIPASDQIAKCHGEKQTGRQELEGSLKEPCTCEHLYPGSQTGKGGLGRVPRGLPEHPCPWQR
;
A
#
# COMPACT_ATOMS: atom_id res chain seq x y z
N MET A 1 15.00 34.26 21.97
CA MET A 1 14.20 33.01 21.96
C MET A 1 13.24 33.06 20.79
N ALA A 2 13.71 32.68 19.61
CA ALA A 2 12.89 32.40 18.44
C ALA A 2 13.38 31.03 17.93
N GLY A 3 12.49 30.05 17.86
CA GLY A 3 12.84 28.66 17.56
C GLY A 3 13.23 28.47 16.08
N PRO A 4 14.18 27.58 15.74
CA PRO A 4 14.67 27.44 14.35
C PRO A 4 13.72 26.71 13.38
N ASN A 5 12.60 26.13 13.83
CA ASN A 5 11.95 25.05 13.06
C ASN A 5 10.70 25.46 12.25
N THR A 6 10.30 26.72 12.22
CA THR A 6 9.09 27.15 11.47
C THR A 6 9.40 27.74 10.09
N LEU A 7 10.66 28.01 9.76
CA LEU A 7 11.03 28.53 8.42
C LEU A 7 11.21 27.42 7.38
N GLN A 8 11.56 26.20 7.79
CA GLN A 8 11.82 25.07 6.88
C GLN A 8 10.54 24.44 6.30
N SER A 9 9.38 24.61 6.95
CA SER A 9 8.10 24.13 6.38
C SER A 9 7.60 25.02 5.23
N ARG A 10 8.06 26.27 5.15
CA ARG A 10 7.62 27.25 4.15
C ARG A 10 8.35 27.12 2.81
N THR A 11 9.53 26.53 2.79
CA THR A 11 10.29 26.21 1.56
C THR A 11 9.82 24.91 0.88
N TRP A 12 9.18 24.01 1.62
CA TRP A 12 8.76 22.69 1.14
C TRP A 12 7.63 22.72 0.09
N VAL A 13 6.64 23.62 0.24
CA VAL A 13 5.54 23.77 -0.75
C VAL A 13 6.03 24.43 -2.04
N SER A 14 7.16 25.14 -2.00
CA SER A 14 7.70 25.92 -3.12
C SER A 14 8.32 25.07 -4.23
N ARG A 15 8.58 23.78 -4.01
CA ARG A 15 9.17 22.86 -5.01
C ARG A 15 8.14 21.99 -5.75
N PHE A 16 6.85 22.03 -5.38
CA PHE A 16 5.83 21.25 -6.08
C PHE A 16 5.48 21.86 -7.44
N THR A 17 5.91 21.19 -8.50
CA THR A 17 5.48 21.50 -9.87
C THR A 17 4.04 21.03 -10.11
N GLN A 18 3.41 21.55 -11.18
CA GLN A 18 2.07 21.09 -11.60
C GLN A 18 2.02 19.57 -11.83
N HIS A 19 3.13 18.97 -12.28
CA HIS A 19 3.24 17.53 -12.51
C HIS A 19 3.06 16.70 -11.23
N HIS A 20 3.56 17.17 -10.08
CA HIS A 20 3.35 16.48 -8.80
C HIS A 20 1.86 16.41 -8.43
N VAL A 21 1.12 17.49 -8.66
CA VAL A 21 -0.32 17.54 -8.40
C VAL A 21 -1.07 16.62 -9.36
N VAL A 22 -0.71 16.61 -10.65
CA VAL A 22 -1.32 15.73 -11.64
C VAL A 22 -1.09 14.26 -11.30
N VAL A 23 0.14 13.86 -10.99
CA VAL A 23 0.48 12.48 -10.61
C VAL A 23 -0.21 12.08 -9.31
N PHE A 24 -0.24 12.96 -8.31
CA PHE A 24 -0.98 12.74 -7.07
C PHE A 24 -2.45 12.46 -7.36
N LEU A 25 -3.12 13.31 -8.14
CA LEU A 25 -4.55 13.15 -8.43
C LEU A 25 -4.83 11.91 -9.30
N LEU A 26 -4.02 11.65 -10.32
CA LEU A 26 -4.18 10.49 -11.19
C LEU A 26 -4.03 9.18 -10.42
N THR A 27 -2.95 9.04 -9.63
CA THR A 27 -2.74 7.85 -8.80
C THR A 27 -3.82 7.72 -7.72
N PHE A 28 -4.20 8.82 -7.07
CA PHE A 28 -5.28 8.85 -6.08
C PHE A 28 -6.61 8.35 -6.66
N PHE A 29 -7.06 8.94 -7.77
CA PHE A 29 -8.34 8.56 -8.37
C PHE A 29 -8.28 7.19 -9.03
N SER A 30 -7.15 6.75 -9.58
CA SER A 30 -7.01 5.41 -10.14
C SER A 30 -7.31 4.31 -9.11
N TYR A 31 -6.73 4.43 -7.91
CA TYR A 31 -6.96 3.47 -6.84
C TYR A 31 -8.34 3.65 -6.17
N SER A 32 -8.82 4.90 -6.10
CA SER A 32 -10.19 5.20 -5.66
C SER A 32 -11.23 4.51 -6.54
N LEU A 33 -11.06 4.49 -7.87
CA LEU A 33 -11.97 3.82 -8.80
C LEU A 33 -11.96 2.29 -8.65
N LEU A 34 -10.79 1.68 -8.43
CA LEU A 34 -10.67 0.25 -8.11
C LEU A 34 -11.46 -0.09 -6.83
N HIS A 35 -11.33 0.73 -5.79
CA HIS A 35 -12.07 0.58 -4.54
C HIS A 35 -13.58 0.80 -4.71
N ALA A 36 -14.00 1.77 -5.52
CA ALA A 36 -15.40 2.01 -5.83
C ALA A 36 -16.05 0.79 -6.50
N SER A 37 -15.34 0.14 -7.42
CA SER A 37 -15.78 -1.11 -8.05
C SER A 37 -15.93 -2.24 -7.03
N ARG A 38 -14.94 -2.46 -6.14
CA ARG A 38 -15.02 -3.47 -5.06
C ARG A 38 -16.20 -3.22 -4.13
N LYS A 39 -16.41 -1.95 -3.74
CA LYS A 39 -17.49 -1.58 -2.82
C LYS A 39 -18.86 -1.83 -3.45
N THR A 40 -19.00 -1.68 -4.76
CA THR A 40 -20.27 -1.93 -5.48
C THR A 40 -20.82 -3.31 -5.14
N PHE A 41 -19.99 -4.35 -5.19
CA PHE A 41 -20.40 -5.72 -4.85
C PHE A 41 -20.98 -5.80 -3.44
N SER A 42 -20.32 -5.22 -2.43
CA SER A 42 -20.78 -5.20 -1.03
C SER A 42 -22.14 -4.54 -0.84
N ASN A 43 -22.41 -3.44 -1.55
CA ASN A 43 -23.65 -2.69 -1.43
C ASN A 43 -24.85 -3.36 -2.12
N VAL A 44 -24.60 -4.23 -3.11
CA VAL A 44 -25.67 -4.90 -3.86
C VAL A 44 -25.90 -6.36 -3.43
N LYS A 45 -25.19 -6.86 -2.41
CA LYS A 45 -25.29 -8.25 -1.94
C LYS A 45 -26.72 -8.69 -1.66
N VAL A 46 -27.51 -7.82 -1.02
CA VAL A 46 -28.90 -8.17 -0.69
C VAL A 46 -29.77 -8.23 -1.95
N SER A 47 -29.60 -7.30 -2.88
CA SER A 47 -30.31 -7.30 -4.17
C SER A 47 -29.90 -8.48 -5.06
N ILE A 48 -28.64 -8.89 -5.04
CA ILE A 48 -28.19 -10.10 -5.74
C ILE A 48 -28.81 -11.35 -5.10
N SER A 49 -28.78 -11.44 -3.76
CA SER A 49 -29.34 -12.57 -3.03
C SER A 49 -30.84 -12.75 -3.30
N SER A 50 -31.59 -11.63 -3.38
CA SER A 50 -33.02 -11.68 -3.71
C SER A 50 -33.29 -12.11 -5.14
N GLN A 51 -32.44 -11.76 -6.12
CA GLN A 51 -32.58 -12.20 -7.51
C GLN A 51 -32.16 -13.65 -7.71
N TRP A 52 -31.12 -14.10 -7.02
CA TRP A 52 -30.62 -15.47 -7.10
C TRP A 52 -31.50 -16.52 -6.42
N THR A 53 -32.55 -16.11 -5.71
CA THR A 53 -33.45 -16.99 -4.94
C THR A 53 -34.92 -16.84 -5.36
N PRO A 54 -35.73 -17.90 -5.25
CA PRO A 54 -37.15 -17.83 -5.59
C PRO A 54 -37.91 -16.92 -4.62
N THR A 55 -38.72 -16.00 -5.14
CA THR A 55 -39.63 -15.19 -4.33
C THR A 55 -40.67 -16.13 -3.67
N TYR A 56 -40.84 -16.06 -2.34
CA TYR A 56 -41.90 -16.80 -1.62
C TYR A 56 -43.27 -16.20 -2.00
N LEU A 57 -43.76 -16.50 -3.20
CA LEU A 57 -45.16 -16.31 -3.54
C LEU A 57 -45.95 -17.42 -2.84
N ASN A 58 -46.90 -17.00 -2.01
CA ASN A 58 -47.83 -17.85 -1.26
C ASN A 58 -48.32 -19.03 -2.13
N LYS A 59 -48.16 -20.26 -1.62
CA LYS A 59 -48.58 -21.53 -2.25
C LYS A 59 -50.12 -21.70 -2.36
N THR A 60 -50.87 -20.66 -2.69
CA THR A 60 -52.34 -20.70 -2.82
C THR A 60 -52.86 -20.34 -4.21
N GLY A 61 -51.99 -20.00 -5.16
CA GLY A 61 -52.34 -19.86 -6.58
C GLY A 61 -52.17 -21.17 -7.35
N VAL A 62 -53.19 -21.57 -8.11
CA VAL A 62 -53.21 -22.78 -8.95
C VAL A 62 -52.04 -22.76 -9.94
N LYS A 63 -51.19 -23.79 -9.89
CA LYS A 63 -50.08 -24.04 -10.83
C LYS A 63 -50.63 -24.38 -12.22
N LEU A 64 -50.40 -23.50 -13.19
CA LEU A 64 -50.51 -23.79 -14.62
C LEU A 64 -49.09 -23.84 -15.21
N GLU A 65 -48.53 -25.05 -15.31
CA GLU A 65 -47.26 -25.32 -16.01
C GLU A 65 -47.51 -25.43 -17.51
N PRO A 66 -47.12 -24.41 -18.30
CA PRO A 66 -45.99 -24.60 -19.22
C PRO A 66 -45.03 -23.40 -19.31
N VAL A 67 -45.23 -22.34 -18.51
CA VAL A 67 -44.37 -21.12 -18.51
C VAL A 67 -43.30 -21.16 -17.40
N GLU A 68 -43.50 -21.94 -16.32
CA GLU A 68 -42.53 -22.07 -15.23
C GLU A 68 -41.24 -22.84 -15.61
N LEU A 69 -41.27 -23.70 -16.64
CA LEU A 69 -40.11 -24.51 -17.03
C LEU A 69 -39.01 -23.70 -17.75
N TRP A 70 -39.35 -22.51 -18.25
CA TRP A 70 -38.39 -21.63 -18.94
C TRP A 70 -37.91 -20.48 -18.06
N ASN A 71 -38.56 -20.25 -16.91
CA ASN A 71 -38.27 -19.14 -15.99
C ASN A 71 -37.59 -19.60 -14.68
N SER A 72 -37.04 -20.81 -14.66
CA SER A 72 -36.48 -21.49 -13.48
C SER A 72 -34.98 -21.23 -13.27
N ASN A 73 -34.48 -20.05 -13.60
CA ASN A 73 -33.05 -19.74 -13.52
C ASN A 73 -32.69 -19.09 -12.17
N HIS A 74 -32.99 -19.77 -11.06
CA HIS A 74 -32.51 -19.36 -9.73
C HIS A 74 -31.25 -20.15 -9.35
N LEU A 75 -30.22 -19.45 -8.87
CA LEU A 75 -28.92 -20.04 -8.56
C LEU A 75 -28.92 -20.83 -7.23
N PHE A 76 -29.78 -20.42 -6.30
CA PHE A 76 -29.90 -21.01 -4.96
C PHE A 76 -31.36 -21.22 -4.54
N PRO A 77 -31.64 -22.27 -3.76
CA PRO A 77 -32.98 -22.54 -3.23
C PRO A 77 -33.38 -21.55 -2.12
N ASN A 78 -32.41 -21.08 -1.32
CA ASN A 78 -32.64 -20.31 -0.10
C ASN A 78 -31.69 -19.08 -0.03
N ALA A 79 -32.14 -18.00 0.64
CA ALA A 79 -31.35 -16.78 0.86
C ALA A 79 -30.09 -17.00 1.70
N GLU A 80 -30.09 -17.99 2.59
CA GLU A 80 -28.94 -18.35 3.42
C GLU A 80 -27.80 -18.92 2.57
N GLU A 81 -28.08 -19.84 1.65
CA GLU A 81 -27.09 -20.41 0.73
C GLU A 81 -26.52 -19.35 -0.24
N ALA A 82 -27.37 -18.45 -0.72
CA ALA A 82 -26.93 -17.33 -1.56
C ALA A 82 -26.00 -16.38 -0.80
N THR A 83 -26.32 -16.07 0.46
CA THR A 83 -25.49 -15.21 1.33
C THR A 83 -24.14 -15.86 1.63
N LEU A 84 -24.13 -17.16 1.91
CA LEU A 84 -22.90 -17.93 2.12
C LEU A 84 -22.02 -17.96 0.86
N PHE A 85 -22.63 -18.07 -0.32
CA PHE A 85 -21.91 -18.00 -1.59
C PHE A 85 -21.34 -16.60 -1.88
N LEU A 86 -22.09 -15.54 -1.57
CA LEU A 86 -21.58 -14.16 -1.68
C LEU A 86 -20.35 -13.93 -0.78
N GLY A 87 -20.37 -14.45 0.45
CA GLY A 87 -19.20 -14.44 1.34
C GLY A 87 -18.03 -15.29 0.83
N THR A 88 -18.35 -16.41 0.15
CA THR A 88 -17.33 -17.23 -0.54
C THR A 88 -16.66 -16.45 -1.67
N LEU A 89 -17.44 -15.66 -2.44
CA LEU A 89 -16.91 -14.77 -3.47
C LEU A 89 -15.97 -13.72 -2.87
N ASP A 90 -16.32 -13.04 -1.77
CA ASP A 90 -15.40 -12.10 -1.11
C ASP A 90 -14.06 -12.76 -0.74
N THR A 91 -14.11 -13.96 -0.17
CA THR A 91 -12.91 -14.72 0.21
C THR A 91 -12.07 -15.09 -1.00
N ILE A 92 -12.69 -15.59 -2.08
CA ILE A 92 -12.00 -15.96 -3.32
C ILE A 92 -11.35 -14.73 -3.97
N PHE A 93 -12.03 -13.59 -4.00
CA PHE A 93 -11.49 -12.34 -4.51
C PHE A 93 -10.29 -11.88 -3.69
N LEU A 94 -10.40 -11.84 -2.35
CA LEU A 94 -9.30 -11.39 -1.50
C LEU A 94 -8.09 -12.31 -1.58
N PHE A 95 -8.31 -13.63 -1.65
CA PHE A 95 -7.22 -14.59 -1.78
C PHE A 95 -6.50 -14.47 -3.13
N SER A 96 -7.26 -14.41 -4.23
CA SER A 96 -6.70 -14.20 -5.56
C SER A 96 -6.01 -12.83 -5.69
N TYR A 97 -6.57 -11.78 -5.11
CA TYR A 97 -5.95 -10.47 -4.98
C TYR A 97 -4.62 -10.52 -4.22
N ALA A 98 -4.58 -11.26 -3.10
CA ALA A 98 -3.34 -11.44 -2.32
C ALA A 98 -2.24 -12.14 -3.11
N VAL A 99 -2.56 -13.24 -3.81
CA VAL A 99 -1.62 -13.93 -4.71
C VAL A 99 -1.17 -13.00 -5.82
N GLY A 100 -2.12 -12.26 -6.40
CA GLY A 100 -1.86 -11.28 -7.44
C GLY A 100 -0.90 -10.17 -6.98
N LEU A 101 -0.97 -9.71 -5.74
CA LEU A 101 -0.11 -8.64 -5.21
C LEU A 101 1.37 -9.01 -5.17
N PHE A 102 1.69 -10.26 -4.79
CA PHE A 102 3.07 -10.75 -4.82
C PHE A 102 3.62 -10.78 -6.24
N ILE A 103 2.80 -11.20 -7.21
CA ILE A 103 3.19 -11.27 -8.62
C ILE A 103 3.28 -9.86 -9.22
N SER A 104 2.30 -9.01 -8.95
CA SER A 104 2.20 -7.68 -9.55
C SER A 104 3.23 -6.70 -9.01
N GLY A 105 3.73 -6.89 -7.79
CA GLY A 105 4.91 -6.17 -7.30
C GLY A 105 6.14 -6.42 -8.18
N ILE A 106 6.41 -7.69 -8.49
CA ILE A 106 7.53 -8.09 -9.38
C ILE A 106 7.33 -7.56 -10.81
N ILE A 107 6.10 -7.61 -11.32
CA ILE A 107 5.76 -7.07 -12.64
C ILE A 107 5.92 -5.55 -12.66
N GLY A 108 5.53 -4.86 -11.59
CA GLY A 108 5.62 -3.41 -11.46
C GLY A 108 7.04 -2.86 -11.51
N ASP A 109 8.01 -3.58 -10.95
CA ASP A 109 9.45 -3.21 -11.02
C ASP A 109 10.13 -3.65 -12.34
N ARG A 110 9.45 -4.39 -13.23
CA ARG A 110 10.03 -4.92 -14.49
C ARG A 110 9.42 -4.36 -15.75
N PHE A 111 8.16 -3.96 -15.67
CA PHE A 111 7.42 -3.39 -16.77
C PHE A 111 7.07 -1.95 -16.43
N ASN A 112 6.87 -1.15 -17.47
CA ASN A 112 6.47 0.23 -17.28
C ASN A 112 5.10 0.29 -16.56
N MET A 113 5.11 0.87 -15.35
CA MET A 113 4.01 0.86 -14.38
C MET A 113 2.71 1.46 -14.95
N ARG A 114 2.81 2.41 -15.88
CA ARG A 114 1.65 3.00 -16.57
C ARG A 114 0.86 1.95 -17.35
N TRP A 115 1.54 1.08 -18.10
CA TRP A 115 0.86 0.01 -18.87
C TRP A 115 0.26 -1.03 -17.94
N VAL A 116 0.99 -1.41 -16.89
CA VAL A 116 0.54 -2.42 -15.91
C VAL A 116 -0.71 -1.95 -15.17
N LEU A 117 -0.72 -0.69 -14.69
CA LEU A 117 -1.86 -0.10 -14.00
C LEU A 117 -3.07 0.06 -14.94
N SER A 118 -2.86 0.61 -16.13
CA SER A 118 -3.94 0.82 -17.11
C SER A 118 -4.57 -0.50 -17.54
N PHE A 119 -3.74 -1.51 -17.83
CA PHE A 119 -4.21 -2.85 -18.17
C PHE A 119 -5.05 -3.46 -17.05
N GLY A 120 -4.56 -3.40 -15.80
CA GLY A 120 -5.30 -3.91 -14.64
C GLY A 120 -6.66 -3.24 -14.45
N MET A 121 -6.72 -1.91 -14.55
CA MET A 121 -7.98 -1.16 -14.42
C MET A 121 -8.98 -1.51 -15.54
N CYS A 122 -8.55 -1.46 -16.80
CA CYS A 122 -9.42 -1.71 -17.95
C CYS A 122 -9.90 -3.16 -17.99
N SER A 123 -9.01 -4.13 -17.79
CA SER A 123 -9.36 -5.55 -17.81
C SER A 123 -10.24 -5.94 -16.63
N SER A 124 -9.98 -5.44 -15.42
CA SER A 124 -10.88 -5.63 -14.28
C SER A 124 -12.26 -5.05 -14.53
N ALA A 125 -12.36 -3.87 -15.16
CA ALA A 125 -13.64 -3.25 -15.46
C ALA A 125 -14.48 -4.13 -16.40
N VAL A 126 -13.85 -4.73 -17.41
CA VAL A 126 -14.51 -5.69 -18.31
C VAL A 126 -15.02 -6.91 -17.54
N VAL A 127 -14.20 -7.46 -16.62
CA VAL A 127 -14.60 -8.61 -15.80
C VAL A 127 -15.77 -8.28 -14.88
N VAL A 128 -15.77 -7.09 -14.27
CA VAL A 128 -16.86 -6.61 -13.40
C VAL A 128 -18.15 -6.40 -14.19
N PHE A 129 -18.05 -5.81 -15.40
CA PHE A 129 -19.18 -5.69 -16.33
C PHE A 129 -19.73 -7.07 -16.72
N CYS A 130 -18.85 -8.03 -17.05
CA CYS A 130 -19.26 -9.40 -17.35
C CYS A 130 -19.96 -10.05 -16.14
N PHE A 131 -19.40 -9.90 -14.95
CA PHE A 131 -19.94 -10.48 -13.71
C PHE A 131 -21.32 -9.94 -13.40
N GLY A 132 -21.50 -8.62 -13.36
CA GLY A 132 -22.72 -8.01 -12.83
C GLY A 132 -23.77 -7.72 -13.88
N THR A 133 -23.37 -7.23 -15.05
CA THR A 133 -24.30 -6.72 -16.07
C THR A 133 -24.63 -7.77 -17.11
N LEU A 134 -23.60 -8.39 -17.69
CA LEU A 134 -23.79 -9.34 -18.79
C LEU A 134 -24.48 -10.63 -18.34
N THR A 135 -24.13 -11.18 -17.17
CA THR A 135 -24.78 -12.41 -16.66
C THR A 135 -26.27 -12.20 -16.40
N GLU A 136 -26.66 -11.04 -15.87
CA GLU A 136 -28.07 -10.69 -15.63
C GLU A 136 -28.83 -10.48 -16.94
N TRP A 137 -28.28 -9.71 -17.88
CA TRP A 137 -28.94 -9.47 -19.17
C TRP A 137 -29.11 -10.74 -20.02
N LEU A 138 -28.20 -11.70 -19.89
CA LEU A 138 -28.29 -13.00 -20.57
C LEU A 138 -29.01 -14.07 -19.74
N HIS A 139 -29.43 -13.75 -18.51
CA HIS A 139 -29.99 -14.69 -17.52
C HIS A 139 -29.18 -15.98 -17.37
N PHE A 140 -27.85 -15.86 -17.39
CA PHE A 140 -26.90 -16.96 -17.29
C PHE A 140 -26.29 -17.03 -15.88
N TYR A 141 -26.83 -17.91 -15.03
CA TYR A 141 -26.39 -18.06 -13.65
C TYR A 141 -25.63 -19.38 -13.45
N ASN A 142 -24.31 -19.32 -13.36
CA ASN A 142 -23.45 -20.48 -13.09
C ASN A 142 -22.43 -20.17 -12.01
N LYS A 143 -22.47 -20.94 -10.91
CA LYS A 143 -21.61 -20.74 -9.73
C LYS A 143 -20.12 -20.73 -10.08
N TRP A 144 -19.68 -21.68 -10.91
CA TRP A 144 -18.27 -21.81 -11.31
C TRP A 144 -17.81 -20.66 -12.20
N PHE A 145 -18.71 -20.15 -13.05
CA PHE A 145 -18.43 -18.99 -13.89
C PHE A 145 -18.26 -17.73 -13.04
N TYR A 146 -19.17 -17.49 -12.08
CA TYR A 146 -19.04 -16.39 -11.12
C TYR A 146 -17.74 -16.47 -10.32
N CYS A 147 -17.37 -17.64 -9.79
CA CYS A 147 -16.09 -17.84 -9.10
C CYS A 147 -14.90 -17.53 -10.02
N SER A 148 -14.91 -18.00 -11.27
CA SER A 148 -13.81 -17.79 -12.22
C SER A 148 -13.61 -16.31 -12.56
N LEU A 149 -14.72 -15.59 -12.81
CA LEU A 149 -14.67 -14.14 -13.03
C LEU A 149 -14.12 -13.41 -11.81
N TRP A 150 -14.52 -13.81 -10.60
CA TRP A 150 -14.08 -13.14 -9.38
C TRP A 150 -12.60 -13.41 -9.03
N ILE A 151 -12.09 -14.60 -9.33
CA ILE A 151 -10.65 -14.93 -9.26
C ILE A 151 -9.87 -14.03 -10.23
N LEU A 152 -10.34 -13.95 -11.47
CA LEU A 152 -9.70 -13.12 -12.49
C LEU A 152 -9.73 -11.64 -12.09
N ASN A 153 -10.85 -11.17 -11.54
CA ASN A 153 -10.98 -9.80 -11.06
C ASN A 153 -9.97 -9.50 -9.93
N GLY A 154 -9.82 -10.41 -8.96
CA GLY A 154 -8.83 -10.26 -7.89
C GLY A 154 -7.40 -10.15 -8.41
N LEU A 155 -7.00 -11.04 -9.32
CA LEU A 155 -5.67 -11.03 -9.94
C LEU A 155 -5.40 -9.77 -10.78
N LEU A 156 -6.41 -9.25 -11.49
CA LEU A 156 -6.24 -8.06 -12.32
C LEU A 156 -6.22 -6.78 -11.49
N GLN A 157 -7.04 -6.70 -10.44
CA GLN A 157 -7.07 -5.53 -9.56
C GLN A 157 -5.83 -5.43 -8.66
N SER A 158 -5.11 -6.52 -8.42
CA SER A 158 -3.89 -6.53 -7.59
C SER A 158 -2.77 -5.69 -8.17
N THR A 159 -2.77 -5.45 -9.48
CA THR A 159 -1.74 -4.62 -10.13
C THR A 159 -1.79 -3.16 -9.69
N GLY A 160 -2.94 -2.70 -9.19
CA GLY A 160 -3.15 -1.31 -8.80
C GLY A 160 -2.19 -0.82 -7.71
N TRP A 161 -2.29 -1.42 -6.52
CA TRP A 161 -1.63 -0.87 -5.32
C TRP A 161 -0.11 -0.77 -5.42
N PRO A 162 0.63 -1.84 -5.81
CA PRO A 162 2.09 -1.76 -5.89
C PRO A 162 2.57 -0.73 -6.91
N CYS A 163 1.88 -0.59 -8.06
CA CYS A 163 2.23 0.38 -9.08
C CYS A 163 2.00 1.81 -8.61
N VAL A 164 0.84 2.10 -7.98
CA VAL A 164 0.54 3.47 -7.57
C VAL A 164 1.40 3.95 -6.39
N VAL A 165 1.72 3.05 -5.45
CA VAL A 165 2.67 3.35 -4.37
C VAL A 165 4.07 3.56 -4.92
N ALA A 166 4.48 2.77 -5.91
CA ALA A 166 5.78 2.91 -6.54
C ALA A 166 5.93 4.26 -7.26
N VAL A 167 4.95 4.63 -8.09
CA VAL A 167 4.92 5.95 -8.75
C VAL A 167 4.94 7.08 -7.71
N MET A 168 4.16 6.97 -6.64
CA MET A 168 4.18 7.97 -5.56
C MET A 168 5.55 8.05 -4.87
N GLY A 169 6.23 6.93 -4.66
CA GLY A 169 7.56 6.94 -4.05
C GLY A 169 8.62 7.56 -4.96
N ASN A 170 8.51 7.38 -6.28
CA ASN A 170 9.41 7.97 -7.27
C ASN A 170 9.25 9.50 -7.36
N TRP A 171 8.03 10.02 -7.13
CA TRP A 171 7.71 11.46 -7.22
C TRP A 171 7.80 12.21 -5.90
N PHE A 172 7.74 11.53 -4.76
CA PHE A 172 7.73 12.16 -3.45
C PHE A 172 8.84 11.58 -2.56
N GLY A 173 9.85 12.41 -2.29
CA GLY A 173 11.05 12.06 -1.53
C GLY A 173 10.80 11.68 -0.06
N LYS A 174 11.89 11.59 0.73
CA LYS A 174 11.82 11.16 2.15
C LYS A 174 11.18 12.22 3.05
N ALA A 175 11.36 13.51 2.75
CA ALA A 175 10.85 14.62 3.55
C ALA A 175 9.32 14.83 3.40
N GLY A 176 8.58 14.77 4.51
CA GLY A 176 7.12 15.01 4.53
C GLY A 176 6.28 13.86 3.94
N ARG A 177 6.90 12.69 3.76
CA ARG A 177 6.27 11.50 3.17
C ARG A 177 5.06 11.02 3.96
N GLY A 178 5.05 11.17 5.29
CA GLY A 178 3.95 10.71 6.13
C GLY A 178 2.66 11.47 5.88
N VAL A 179 2.72 12.79 5.76
CA VAL A 179 1.56 13.63 5.42
C VAL A 179 1.07 13.32 4.01
N ILE A 180 1.97 13.28 3.02
CA ILE A 180 1.60 13.07 1.62
C ILE A 180 0.98 11.69 1.45
N PHE A 181 1.64 10.63 1.90
CA PHE A 181 1.12 9.27 1.80
C PHE A 181 -0.09 9.06 2.72
N GLY A 182 -0.16 9.74 3.86
CA GLY A 182 -1.32 9.72 4.76
C GLY A 182 -2.57 10.33 4.10
N LEU A 183 -2.42 11.47 3.42
CA LEU A 183 -3.51 12.09 2.66
C LEU A 183 -3.82 11.30 1.38
N TRP A 184 -2.80 10.83 0.66
CA TRP A 184 -2.96 10.11 -0.59
C TRP A 184 -3.62 8.73 -0.39
N SER A 185 -3.26 8.00 0.67
CA SER A 185 -3.87 6.71 1.01
C SER A 185 -5.34 6.81 1.39
N ALA A 186 -5.87 8.02 1.62
CA ALA A 186 -7.31 8.27 1.70
C ALA A 186 -8.06 7.85 0.42
N CYS A 187 -7.37 7.65 -0.70
CA CYS A 187 -7.94 7.19 -1.97
C CYS A 187 -8.82 5.94 -1.81
N ALA A 188 -8.41 4.99 -0.97
CA ALA A 188 -9.17 3.77 -0.70
C ALA A 188 -10.53 4.10 -0.07
N SER A 189 -10.52 4.89 1.01
CA SER A 189 -11.75 5.34 1.71
C SER A 189 -12.61 6.25 0.83
N VAL A 190 -12.03 7.16 0.06
CA VAL A 190 -12.77 7.97 -0.92
C VAL A 190 -13.41 7.06 -1.98
N GLY A 191 -12.69 6.03 -2.44
CA GLY A 191 -13.21 5.04 -3.37
C GLY A 191 -14.41 4.28 -2.79
N ASN A 192 -14.33 3.89 -1.52
CA ASN A 192 -15.43 3.24 -0.80
C ASN A 192 -16.68 4.14 -0.77
N ILE A 193 -16.50 5.43 -0.46
CA ILE A 193 -17.59 6.41 -0.43
C ILE A 193 -18.18 6.60 -1.83
N LEU A 194 -17.33 6.79 -2.84
CA LEU A 194 -17.76 6.91 -4.24
C LEU A 194 -18.53 5.67 -4.70
N GLY A 195 -18.03 4.47 -4.40
CA GLY A 195 -18.69 3.22 -4.76
C GLY A 195 -20.07 3.07 -4.12
N ALA A 196 -20.20 3.40 -2.83
CA ALA A 196 -21.49 3.37 -2.14
C ALA A 196 -22.48 4.39 -2.73
N CYS A 197 -22.03 5.60 -3.03
CA CYS A 197 -22.85 6.64 -3.68
C CYS A 197 -23.29 6.24 -5.09
N LEU A 198 -22.37 5.72 -5.90
CA LEU A 198 -22.64 5.26 -7.26
C LEU A 198 -23.63 4.11 -7.26
N ALA A 199 -23.41 3.08 -6.44
CA ALA A 199 -24.33 1.95 -6.32
C ALA A 199 -25.73 2.40 -5.88
N SER A 200 -25.83 3.21 -4.82
CA SER A 200 -27.11 3.70 -4.31
C SER A 200 -27.89 4.55 -5.31
N SER A 201 -27.21 5.27 -6.21
CA SER A 201 -27.87 6.13 -7.21
C SER A 201 -28.65 5.37 -8.28
N VAL A 202 -28.23 4.14 -8.60
CA VAL A 202 -28.81 3.33 -9.68
C VAL A 202 -29.48 2.05 -9.18
N LEU A 203 -29.33 1.69 -7.91
CA LEU A 203 -29.87 0.45 -7.33
C LEU A 203 -31.38 0.30 -7.51
N GLN A 204 -32.12 1.42 -7.56
CA GLN A 204 -33.57 1.42 -7.80
C GLN A 204 -33.97 0.87 -9.19
N TYR A 205 -33.05 0.87 -10.15
CA TYR A 205 -33.27 0.36 -11.50
C TYR A 205 -32.86 -1.11 -11.65
N GLY A 206 -32.06 -1.64 -10.73
CA GLY A 206 -31.47 -2.98 -10.80
C GLY A 206 -30.02 -3.00 -10.30
N TYR A 207 -29.55 -4.17 -9.85
CA TYR A 207 -28.18 -4.31 -9.36
C TYR A 207 -27.15 -4.31 -10.51
N GLU A 208 -27.57 -4.77 -11.68
CA GLU A 208 -26.78 -4.84 -12.92
C GLU A 208 -26.32 -3.45 -13.40
N TYR A 209 -27.14 -2.43 -13.16
CA TYR A 209 -26.80 -1.03 -13.49
C TYR A 209 -25.75 -0.45 -12.54
N ALA A 210 -25.69 -0.92 -11.29
CA ALA A 210 -24.64 -0.53 -10.36
C ALA A 210 -23.27 -1.01 -10.85
N PHE A 211 -23.18 -2.26 -11.32
CA PHE A 211 -21.96 -2.77 -11.94
C PHE A 211 -21.63 -2.12 -13.27
N LEU A 212 -22.64 -1.84 -14.11
CA LEU A 212 -22.43 -1.15 -15.39
C LEU A 212 -21.81 0.23 -15.17
N LEU A 213 -22.37 1.01 -14.24
CA LEU A 213 -21.90 2.35 -13.94
C LEU A 213 -20.47 2.33 -13.41
N THR A 214 -20.17 1.49 -12.41
CA THR A 214 -18.84 1.47 -11.80
C THR A 214 -17.77 0.87 -12.72
N ALA A 215 -18.11 -0.16 -13.51
CA ALA A 215 -17.23 -0.69 -14.55
C ALA A 215 -16.92 0.36 -15.63
N SER A 216 -17.92 1.11 -16.09
CA SER A 216 -17.72 2.14 -17.13
C SER A 216 -16.79 3.25 -16.65
N ILE A 217 -16.98 3.74 -15.42
CA ILE A 217 -16.12 4.79 -14.84
C ILE A 217 -14.70 4.25 -14.62
N GLN A 218 -14.55 3.02 -14.11
CA GLN A 218 -13.23 2.41 -13.93
C GLN A 218 -12.49 2.22 -15.27
N PHE A 219 -13.19 1.79 -16.32
CA PHE A 219 -12.62 1.63 -17.66
C PHE A 219 -12.15 2.96 -18.24
N ALA A 220 -12.99 4.01 -18.15
CA ALA A 220 -12.61 5.36 -18.56
C ALA A 220 -11.38 5.87 -17.77
N GLY A 221 -11.35 5.62 -16.46
CA GLY A 221 -10.19 5.95 -15.62
C GLY A 221 -8.90 5.24 -16.09
N GLY A 222 -8.98 3.97 -16.46
CA GLY A 222 -7.83 3.23 -17.01
C GLY A 222 -7.31 3.83 -18.33
N ILE A 223 -8.19 4.32 -19.20
CA ILE A 223 -7.80 5.04 -20.43
C ILE A 223 -7.10 6.37 -20.10
N VAL A 224 -7.62 7.12 -19.12
CA VAL A 224 -7.01 8.39 -18.70
C VAL A 224 -5.59 8.14 -18.17
N ILE A 225 -5.39 7.11 -17.35
CA ILE A 225 -4.07 6.72 -16.85
C ILE A 225 -3.13 6.32 -17.99
N PHE A 226 -3.65 5.60 -18.98
CA PHE A 226 -2.88 5.17 -20.13
C PHE A 226 -2.28 6.33 -20.94
N PHE A 227 -2.96 7.47 -21.01
CA PHE A 227 -2.48 8.64 -21.74
C PHE A 227 -1.82 9.70 -20.84
N GLY A 228 -2.19 9.78 -19.57
CA GLY A 228 -1.85 10.90 -18.70
C GLY A 228 -0.87 10.62 -17.56
N LEU A 229 -0.58 9.36 -17.22
CA LEU A 229 0.30 9.05 -16.08
C LEU A 229 1.78 9.13 -16.45
N LEU A 230 2.53 9.93 -15.69
CA LEU A 230 3.98 10.03 -15.71
C LEU A 230 4.58 9.22 -14.55
N ILE A 231 5.57 8.39 -14.82
CA ILE A 231 6.03 7.35 -13.87
C ILE A 231 7.15 7.87 -12.98
N SER A 232 8.04 8.67 -13.54
CA SER A 232 9.16 9.29 -12.84
C SER A 232 9.36 10.72 -13.33
N PRO A 233 9.94 11.60 -12.49
CA PRO A 233 10.32 12.95 -12.90
C PRO A 233 11.35 12.96 -14.05
N GLU A 234 12.13 11.89 -14.19
CA GLU A 234 13.14 11.70 -15.25
C GLU A 234 12.53 11.68 -16.65
N GLU A 235 11.27 11.24 -16.81
CA GLU A 235 10.57 11.26 -18.12
C GLU A 235 10.42 12.67 -18.69
N ILE A 236 10.54 13.71 -17.84
CA ILE A 236 10.43 15.13 -18.23
C ILE A 236 11.81 15.82 -18.17
N GLY A 237 12.88 15.07 -17.89
CA GLY A 237 14.24 15.62 -17.78
C GLY A 237 14.48 16.41 -16.49
N LEU A 238 13.64 16.24 -15.46
CA LEU A 238 13.95 16.69 -14.11
C LEU A 238 14.89 15.65 -13.47
N SER A 239 16.01 16.11 -12.90
CA SER A 239 16.87 15.24 -12.09
C SER A 239 16.06 14.63 -10.95
N GLY A 240 16.28 13.34 -10.69
CA GLY A 240 15.66 12.66 -9.56
C GLY A 240 15.93 13.41 -8.26
N ILE A 241 14.97 13.35 -7.32
CA ILE A 241 14.97 14.09 -6.05
C ILE A 241 16.27 13.84 -5.23
N GLU A 242 16.99 12.75 -5.49
CA GLU A 242 18.18 12.34 -4.76
C GLU A 242 19.50 12.99 -5.23
N GLU A 243 19.57 13.58 -6.44
CA GLU A 243 20.76 14.35 -6.86
C GLU A 243 20.88 15.68 -6.12
N GLU A 244 19.76 16.25 -5.65
CA GLU A 244 19.77 17.52 -4.89
C GLU A 244 20.11 17.31 -3.41
N GLU A 245 19.54 16.30 -2.72
CA GLU A 245 19.81 16.06 -1.29
C GLU A 245 21.25 15.56 -1.03
N SER A 246 21.86 14.83 -1.97
CA SER A 246 23.28 14.42 -1.86
C SER A 246 24.27 15.55 -2.18
N SER A 247 23.81 16.66 -2.76
CA SER A 247 24.66 17.78 -3.16
C SER A 247 24.73 18.91 -2.12
N GLU A 248 23.82 18.97 -1.16
CA GLU A 248 23.80 20.02 -0.13
C GLU A 248 24.62 19.67 1.14
N ASP A 249 25.08 18.42 1.30
CA ASP A 249 25.80 17.93 2.50
C ASP A 249 27.30 17.62 2.31
N ASP A 250 27.91 17.95 1.17
CA ASP A 250 29.37 17.82 0.97
C ASP A 250 30.06 19.20 0.83
N PRO A 251 30.68 19.75 1.91
CA PRO A 251 31.42 21.01 1.85
C PRO A 251 32.72 20.96 1.03
N CYS A 252 33.09 19.81 0.45
CA CYS A 252 34.40 19.58 -0.15
C CYS A 252 34.38 19.28 -1.66
N ARG A 253 33.47 19.87 -2.43
CA ARG A 253 33.63 19.94 -3.90
C ARG A 253 34.35 21.24 -4.31
N PRO A 254 35.59 21.18 -4.86
CA PRO A 254 36.27 22.38 -5.32
C PRO A 254 35.59 22.90 -6.59
N LEU A 255 34.92 24.05 -6.46
CA LEU A 255 34.47 24.88 -7.58
C LEU A 255 35.69 25.48 -8.29
N ILE A 256 36.19 24.83 -9.34
CA ILE A 256 37.17 25.46 -10.23
C ILE A 256 36.40 26.12 -11.38
N HIS A 257 36.15 27.41 -11.20
CA HIS A 257 35.84 28.34 -12.28
C HIS A 257 37.17 28.87 -12.81
N ASN A 258 37.51 28.61 -14.08
CA ASN A 258 38.45 29.45 -14.82
C ASN A 258 38.06 29.47 -16.30
N THR A 259 37.89 30.70 -16.78
CA THR A 259 37.62 31.13 -18.15
C THR A 259 38.89 31.14 -19.00
N ASP A 260 38.67 30.93 -20.30
CA ASP A 260 39.47 31.31 -21.48
C ASP A 260 40.71 30.47 -21.85
N SER A 261 40.66 29.78 -23.00
CA SER A 261 41.47 30.05 -24.22
C SER A 261 41.56 28.80 -25.13
N GLU A 262 41.51 29.04 -26.44
CA GLU A 262 41.29 28.09 -27.54
C GLU A 262 42.51 27.21 -27.95
N GLU A 263 42.21 26.22 -28.81
CA GLU A 263 43.05 25.48 -29.79
C GLU A 263 43.93 24.29 -29.33
N HIS A 264 43.38 23.06 -29.44
CA HIS A 264 43.97 21.95 -30.22
C HIS A 264 42.98 20.76 -30.38
N GLU A 265 42.60 20.47 -31.62
CA GLU A 265 41.97 19.22 -32.10
C GLU A 265 43.06 18.15 -32.39
N PRO A 266 42.73 16.89 -32.75
CA PRO A 266 41.93 15.92 -32.02
C PRO A 266 42.70 14.57 -31.91
N ASN A 267 42.61 13.87 -30.79
CA ASN A 267 42.86 12.42 -30.75
C ASN A 267 42.57 11.94 -29.33
N TYR A 268 41.34 11.52 -29.07
CA TYR A 268 41.14 10.48 -28.07
C TYR A 268 39.88 9.69 -28.38
N SER A 269 40.06 8.38 -28.35
CA SER A 269 39.12 7.30 -28.56
C SER A 269 37.70 7.57 -28.07
N ILE A 270 36.74 7.32 -28.96
CA ILE A 270 35.34 7.04 -28.61
C ILE A 270 35.34 5.75 -27.77
N GLN A 271 35.41 5.92 -26.46
CA GLN A 271 35.25 4.90 -25.41
C GLN A 271 34.86 5.73 -24.18
N GLU A 272 33.64 5.76 -23.66
CA GLU A 272 32.63 4.72 -23.51
C GLU A 272 31.25 5.31 -23.83
N ILE A 273 30.45 4.58 -24.61
CA ILE A 273 29.00 4.66 -24.46
C ILE A 273 28.74 4.33 -23.00
N SER A 274 28.26 5.30 -22.21
CA SER A 274 27.68 5.08 -20.90
C SER A 274 26.68 3.95 -21.04
N THR A 275 27.10 2.73 -20.67
CA THR A 275 26.21 1.59 -20.61
C THR A 275 25.15 1.96 -19.59
N LEU A 276 23.98 2.30 -20.11
CA LEU A 276 22.71 2.42 -19.42
C LEU A 276 22.65 1.29 -18.37
N HIS A 277 23.04 1.57 -17.13
CA HIS A 277 22.88 0.64 -16.02
C HIS A 277 21.39 0.62 -15.76
N GLN A 278 20.65 -0.24 -16.48
CA GLN A 278 19.27 -0.51 -16.13
C GLN A 278 19.28 -1.09 -14.71
N PRO A 279 18.63 -0.44 -13.73
CA PRO A 279 18.61 -0.93 -12.36
C PRO A 279 18.05 -2.34 -12.35
N LYS A 280 18.77 -3.26 -11.72
CA LYS A 280 18.46 -4.69 -11.78
C LYS A 280 17.40 -4.98 -10.72
N ALA A 281 16.15 -5.21 -11.14
CA ALA A 281 15.05 -5.51 -10.21
C ALA A 281 15.41 -6.64 -9.21
N ILE A 282 15.09 -6.42 -7.93
CA ILE A 282 15.39 -7.38 -6.85
C ILE A 282 14.57 -8.67 -7.02
N SER A 283 15.16 -9.81 -6.62
CA SER A 283 14.41 -11.08 -6.56
C SER A 283 13.45 -11.11 -5.36
N PHE A 284 12.28 -11.71 -5.52
CA PHE A 284 11.26 -11.82 -4.47
C PHE A 284 11.81 -12.31 -3.11
N TYR A 285 12.68 -13.32 -3.14
CA TYR A 285 13.31 -13.85 -1.93
C TYR A 285 14.18 -12.82 -1.20
N GLN A 286 14.95 -12.03 -1.96
CA GLN A 286 15.80 -10.99 -1.41
C GLN A 286 14.97 -9.84 -0.83
N ALA A 287 13.84 -9.49 -1.46
CA ALA A 287 12.90 -8.51 -0.93
C ALA A 287 12.21 -8.99 0.37
N CYS A 288 11.87 -10.28 0.49
CA CYS A 288 11.36 -10.86 1.74
C CYS A 288 12.39 -10.86 2.87
N CYS A 289 13.67 -11.01 2.55
CA CYS A 289 14.76 -11.01 3.53
C CYS A 289 15.18 -9.62 4.00
N LEU A 290 14.58 -8.54 3.46
CA LEU A 290 14.87 -7.19 3.92
C LEU A 290 14.45 -7.00 5.40
N PRO A 291 15.28 -6.31 6.19
CA PRO A 291 15.05 -6.16 7.62
C PRO A 291 13.73 -5.41 7.87
N GLY A 292 12.87 -6.01 8.70
CA GLY A 292 11.59 -5.43 9.10
C GLY A 292 10.41 -5.72 8.15
N VAL A 293 10.65 -6.08 6.88
CA VAL A 293 9.56 -6.30 5.90
C VAL A 293 8.59 -7.38 6.37
N MET A 294 9.07 -8.55 6.78
CA MET A 294 8.20 -9.66 7.20
C MET A 294 7.41 -9.36 8.48
N LEU A 295 8.01 -8.68 9.46
CA LEU A 295 7.32 -8.35 10.71
C LEU A 295 6.27 -7.26 10.50
N TYR A 296 6.59 -6.21 9.73
CA TYR A 296 5.60 -5.20 9.34
C TYR A 296 4.49 -5.81 8.50
N SER A 297 4.81 -6.74 7.59
CA SER A 297 3.82 -7.47 6.78
C SER A 297 2.87 -8.29 7.65
N LEU A 298 3.37 -8.98 8.68
CA LEU A 298 2.54 -9.76 9.60
C LEU A 298 1.67 -8.86 10.49
N ALA A 299 2.22 -7.77 11.02
CA ALA A 299 1.45 -6.78 11.77
C ALA A 299 0.34 -6.17 10.90
N TYR A 300 0.68 -5.86 9.63
CA TYR A 300 -0.26 -5.35 8.65
C TYR A 300 -1.34 -6.37 8.28
N ALA A 301 -1.03 -7.67 8.20
CA ALA A 301 -2.02 -8.74 8.00
C ALA A 301 -3.12 -8.71 9.05
N CYS A 302 -2.77 -8.64 10.33
CA CYS A 302 -3.76 -8.54 11.40
C CYS A 302 -4.55 -7.22 11.33
N LEU A 303 -3.93 -6.12 10.88
CA LEU A 303 -4.55 -4.80 10.83
C LEU A 303 -5.51 -4.66 9.66
N LYS A 304 -5.07 -5.10 8.48
CA LYS A 304 -5.90 -5.18 7.28
C LYS A 304 -7.05 -6.14 7.49
N LEU A 305 -6.87 -7.24 8.24
CA LEU A 305 -7.94 -8.14 8.64
C LEU A 305 -9.09 -7.41 9.33
N VAL A 306 -8.80 -6.68 10.41
CA VAL A 306 -9.83 -5.95 11.16
C VAL A 306 -10.42 -4.85 10.29
N ASN A 307 -9.58 -4.06 9.60
CA ASN A 307 -10.03 -2.96 8.74
C ASN A 307 -10.95 -3.44 7.61
N TYR A 308 -10.61 -4.54 6.94
CA TYR A 308 -11.42 -5.10 5.85
C TYR A 308 -12.68 -5.79 6.37
N SER A 309 -12.67 -6.31 7.59
CA SER A 309 -13.88 -6.81 8.24
C SER A 309 -14.90 -5.69 8.42
N PHE A 310 -14.49 -4.51 8.88
CA PHE A 310 -15.36 -3.33 8.89
C PHE A 310 -15.78 -2.93 7.47
N PHE A 311 -14.87 -2.93 6.49
CA PHE A 311 -15.21 -2.56 5.12
C PHE A 311 -16.33 -3.43 4.48
N PHE A 312 -16.28 -4.75 4.67
CA PHE A 312 -17.23 -5.69 4.06
C PHE A 312 -18.48 -5.96 4.92
N TRP A 313 -18.33 -6.05 6.24
CA TRP A 313 -19.40 -6.51 7.13
C TRP A 313 -20.13 -5.40 7.87
N LEU A 314 -19.61 -4.17 7.92
CA LEU A 314 -20.21 -3.09 8.70
C LEU A 314 -21.65 -2.76 8.25
N PRO A 315 -21.98 -2.62 6.95
CA PRO A 315 -23.36 -2.37 6.55
C PRO A 315 -24.29 -3.55 6.90
N PHE A 316 -23.80 -4.78 6.74
CA PHE A 316 -24.53 -5.99 7.08
C PHE A 316 -24.78 -6.08 8.59
N TYR A 317 -23.79 -5.79 9.43
CA TYR A 317 -23.92 -5.71 10.88
C TYR A 317 -24.98 -4.70 11.31
N LEU A 318 -24.96 -3.48 10.74
CA LEU A 318 -25.92 -2.43 11.07
C LEU A 318 -27.36 -2.82 10.69
N SER A 319 -27.54 -3.44 9.52
CA SER A 319 -28.84 -3.94 9.07
C SER A 319 -29.35 -5.08 9.95
N ASN A 320 -28.49 -6.06 10.27
CA ASN A 320 -28.88 -7.25 11.04
C ASN A 320 -29.12 -6.95 12.54
N ASN A 321 -28.21 -6.21 13.18
CA ASN A 321 -28.25 -5.94 14.61
C ASN A 321 -29.28 -4.86 15.00
N PHE A 322 -29.33 -3.75 14.24
CA PHE A 322 -30.21 -2.61 14.55
C PHE A 322 -31.51 -2.59 13.72
N ARG A 323 -31.66 -3.49 12.74
CA ARG A 323 -32.81 -3.57 11.82
C ARG A 323 -33.05 -2.27 11.04
N TRP A 324 -31.97 -1.55 10.74
CA TRP A 324 -32.03 -0.34 9.91
C TRP A 324 -32.12 -0.72 8.44
N LYS A 325 -32.76 0.13 7.62
CA LYS A 325 -32.82 -0.08 6.17
C LYS A 325 -31.39 -0.09 5.58
N GLU A 326 -31.15 -0.93 4.57
CA GLU A 326 -29.84 -1.07 3.92
C GLU A 326 -29.27 0.27 3.45
N ALA A 327 -30.08 1.07 2.76
CA ALA A 327 -29.66 2.39 2.28
C ALA A 327 -29.25 3.34 3.42
N GLU A 328 -29.76 3.14 4.64
CA GLU A 328 -29.35 3.91 5.82
C GLU A 328 -28.11 3.33 6.48
N ALA A 329 -28.00 2.00 6.56
CA ALA A 329 -26.82 1.29 7.07
C ALA A 329 -25.58 1.59 6.22
N ASP A 330 -25.73 1.59 4.89
CA ASP A 330 -24.68 1.96 3.93
C ASP A 330 -24.20 3.39 4.16
N LYS A 331 -25.14 4.35 4.26
CA LYS A 331 -24.81 5.77 4.52
C LYS A 331 -24.11 5.97 5.86
N LEU A 332 -24.48 5.18 6.87
CA LEU A 332 -23.84 5.25 8.18
C LEU A 332 -22.44 4.63 8.17
N SER A 333 -22.22 3.57 7.39
CA SER A 333 -20.90 2.92 7.28
C SER A 333 -19.82 3.85 6.72
N ILE A 334 -20.18 4.87 5.94
CA ILE A 334 -19.28 5.91 5.43
C ILE A 334 -18.50 6.62 6.55
N TRP A 335 -19.09 6.78 7.74
CA TRP A 335 -18.41 7.45 8.85
C TRP A 335 -17.15 6.72 9.33
N TYR A 336 -17.08 5.40 9.15
CA TYR A 336 -15.85 4.64 9.39
C TYR A 336 -14.74 5.08 8.42
N ASP A 337 -15.06 5.17 7.13
CA ASP A 337 -14.12 5.64 6.10
C ASP A 337 -13.67 7.08 6.36
N VAL A 338 -14.59 7.98 6.75
CA VAL A 338 -14.27 9.36 7.14
C VAL A 338 -13.27 9.39 8.30
N GLY A 339 -13.48 8.55 9.32
CA GLY A 339 -12.54 8.38 10.41
C GLY A 339 -11.15 7.97 9.93
N GLY A 340 -11.07 6.99 9.03
CA GLY A 340 -9.81 6.51 8.44
C GLY A 340 -9.05 7.59 7.66
N ILE A 341 -9.75 8.45 6.91
CA ILE A 341 -9.15 9.57 6.17
C ILE A 341 -8.51 10.58 7.14
N ILE A 342 -9.25 10.99 8.15
CA ILE A 342 -8.77 11.95 9.17
C ILE A 342 -7.61 11.33 9.95
N GLY A 343 -7.74 10.06 10.34
CA GLY A 343 -6.73 9.30 11.07
C GLY A 343 -5.42 9.17 10.31
N GLY A 344 -5.48 8.71 9.06
CA GLY A 344 -4.29 8.51 8.22
C GLY A 344 -3.53 9.81 7.98
N THR A 345 -4.25 10.89 7.70
CA THR A 345 -3.64 12.22 7.46
C THR A 345 -3.02 12.78 8.74
N LEU A 346 -3.76 12.78 9.86
CA LEU A 346 -3.29 13.38 11.11
C LEU A 346 -2.15 12.56 11.75
N GLN A 347 -2.24 11.23 11.73
CA GLN A 347 -1.17 10.37 12.24
C GLN A 347 0.07 10.43 11.34
N GLY A 348 -0.10 10.53 10.02
CA GLY A 348 0.98 10.81 9.08
C GLY A 348 1.70 12.12 9.40
N PHE A 349 0.95 13.19 9.66
CA PHE A 349 1.47 14.48 10.09
C PHE A 349 2.21 14.43 11.43
N ILE A 350 1.60 13.84 12.46
CA ILE A 350 2.22 13.69 13.78
C ILE A 350 3.51 12.86 13.65
N SER A 351 3.49 11.81 12.84
CA SER A 351 4.66 10.98 12.62
C SER A 351 5.79 11.71 11.90
N ASP A 352 5.49 12.61 10.96
CA ASP A 352 6.49 13.46 10.31
C ASP A 352 7.05 14.49 11.31
N MET A 353 6.21 15.08 12.15
CA MET A 353 6.68 16.00 13.20
C MET A 353 7.63 15.32 14.20
N LEU A 354 7.33 14.07 14.58
CA LEU A 354 8.12 13.30 15.53
C LEU A 354 9.34 12.62 14.91
N GLN A 355 9.44 12.59 13.57
CA GLN A 355 10.45 11.84 12.81
C GLN A 355 10.52 10.35 13.20
N LYS A 356 9.45 9.82 13.80
CA LYS A 356 9.35 8.44 14.32
C LYS A 356 7.94 7.91 14.06
N ARG A 357 7.84 6.82 13.29
CA ARG A 357 6.57 6.21 12.86
C ARG A 357 5.98 5.24 13.87
N ALA A 358 6.82 4.36 14.42
CA ALA A 358 6.42 3.33 15.37
C ALA A 358 5.69 3.81 16.64
N PRO A 359 6.11 4.88 17.35
CA PRO A 359 5.42 5.31 18.57
C PRO A 359 4.02 5.86 18.28
N VAL A 360 3.81 6.52 17.13
CA VAL A 360 2.49 7.02 16.72
C VAL A 360 1.55 5.84 16.44
N LEU A 361 2.03 4.82 15.73
CA LEU A 361 1.28 3.58 15.50
C LEU A 361 0.93 2.87 16.79
N ALA A 362 1.91 2.63 17.67
CA ALA A 362 1.69 1.95 18.94
C ALA A 362 0.65 2.69 19.80
N GLY A 363 0.75 4.02 19.91
CA GLY A 363 -0.22 4.83 20.63
C GLY A 363 -1.63 4.73 20.03
N SER A 364 -1.75 4.78 18.69
CA SER A 364 -3.04 4.66 18.02
C SER A 364 -3.69 3.28 18.20
N LEU A 365 -2.91 2.20 18.23
CA LEU A 365 -3.41 0.83 18.40
C LEU A 365 -3.87 0.55 19.83
N ILE A 366 -3.22 1.13 20.84
CA ILE A 366 -3.73 1.08 22.23
C ILE A 366 -5.12 1.73 22.30
N LEU A 367 -5.27 2.89 21.66
CA LEU A 367 -6.55 3.60 21.62
C LEU A 367 -7.59 2.87 20.75
N ALA A 368 -7.15 2.10 19.75
CA ALA A 368 -8.03 1.26 18.93
C ALA A 368 -8.79 0.24 19.79
N ILE A 369 -8.14 -0.42 20.75
CA ILE A 369 -8.77 -1.38 21.68
C ILE A 369 -9.92 -0.70 22.43
N GLY A 370 -9.66 0.50 22.99
CA GLY A 370 -10.69 1.29 23.68
C GLY A 370 -11.86 1.65 22.76
N SER A 371 -11.56 2.03 21.51
CA SER A 371 -12.58 2.36 20.50
C SER A 371 -13.45 1.16 20.12
N LEU A 372 -12.88 -0.04 19.99
CA LEU A 372 -13.59 -1.28 19.68
C LEU A 372 -14.51 -1.70 20.83
N VAL A 373 -14.02 -1.63 22.06
CA VAL A 373 -14.84 -1.89 23.25
C VAL A 373 -16.00 -0.89 23.34
N GLY A 374 -15.75 0.39 23.05
CA GLY A 374 -16.81 1.41 22.99
C GLY A 374 -17.85 1.11 21.90
N TYR A 375 -17.41 0.75 20.69
CA TYR A 375 -18.30 0.44 19.59
C TYR A 375 -19.12 -0.84 19.82
N SER A 376 -18.53 -1.88 20.43
CA SER A 376 -19.23 -3.14 20.77
C SER A 376 -20.46 -2.93 21.67
N ARG A 377 -20.51 -1.83 22.44
CA ARG A 377 -21.62 -1.46 23.33
C ARG A 377 -22.43 -0.28 22.80
N SER A 378 -22.37 -0.03 21.50
CA SER A 378 -23.06 1.11 20.88
C SER A 378 -24.59 1.04 21.08
N PRO A 379 -25.24 2.12 21.54
CA PRO A 379 -26.69 2.18 21.69
C PRO A 379 -27.38 2.25 20.31
N ASN A 380 -28.69 1.98 20.25
CA ASN A 380 -29.50 2.12 19.02
C ASN A 380 -29.80 3.61 18.68
N ASN A 381 -28.76 4.43 18.61
CA ASN A 381 -28.82 5.83 18.21
C ASN A 381 -27.84 6.06 17.05
N LYS A 382 -28.37 6.52 15.91
CA LYS A 382 -27.62 6.70 14.66
C LYS A 382 -26.45 7.67 14.81
N THR A 383 -26.64 8.77 15.54
CA THR A 383 -25.60 9.80 15.73
C THR A 383 -24.44 9.27 16.58
N ILE A 384 -24.75 8.52 17.64
CA ILE A 384 -23.73 7.92 18.50
C ILE A 384 -22.96 6.83 17.74
N ASN A 385 -23.66 6.01 16.96
CA ASN A 385 -23.01 5.02 16.09
C ASN A 385 -22.06 5.68 15.08
N ALA A 386 -22.50 6.74 14.39
CA ALA A 386 -21.68 7.48 13.45
C ALA A 386 -20.40 8.04 14.10
N LEU A 387 -20.53 8.63 15.29
CA LEU A 387 -19.39 9.14 16.05
C LEU A 387 -18.42 8.02 16.45
N LEU A 388 -18.94 6.91 17.00
CA LEU A 388 -18.10 5.78 17.40
C LEU A 388 -17.40 5.14 16.19
N MET A 389 -18.09 4.98 15.05
CA MET A 389 -17.46 4.48 13.81
C MET A 389 -16.37 5.42 13.31
N THR A 390 -16.56 6.74 13.42
CA THR A 390 -15.52 7.72 13.06
C THR A 390 -14.29 7.56 13.95
N ILE A 391 -14.48 7.38 15.27
CA ILE A 391 -13.39 7.17 16.22
C ILE A 391 -12.68 5.84 15.95
N THR A 392 -13.43 4.75 15.72
CA THR A 392 -12.85 3.44 15.38
C THR A 392 -12.09 3.49 14.06
N GLY A 393 -12.65 4.14 13.02
CA GLY A 393 -11.97 4.35 11.75
C GLY A 393 -10.68 5.16 11.88
N PHE A 394 -10.66 6.17 12.75
CA PHE A 394 -9.46 6.95 13.04
C PHE A 394 -8.32 6.09 13.61
N PHE A 395 -8.61 5.21 14.56
CA PHE A 395 -7.60 4.40 15.25
C PHE A 395 -7.26 3.07 14.55
N ILE A 396 -8.12 2.54 13.67
CA ILE A 396 -7.86 1.30 12.93
C ILE A 396 -7.48 1.59 11.48
N GLY A 397 -8.30 2.40 10.80
CA GLY A 397 -8.08 2.78 9.40
C GLY A 397 -6.85 3.68 9.21
N GLY A 398 -6.62 4.63 10.11
CA GLY A 398 -5.45 5.52 10.05
C GLY A 398 -4.11 4.76 10.06
N PRO A 399 -3.85 3.90 11.05
CA PRO A 399 -2.63 3.09 11.10
C PRO A 399 -2.51 2.12 9.93
N SER A 400 -3.63 1.55 9.48
CA SER A 400 -3.68 0.67 8.31
C SER A 400 -3.16 1.40 7.07
N ASN A 401 -3.67 2.60 6.84
CA ASN A 401 -3.28 3.42 5.70
C ASN A 401 -1.80 3.81 5.76
N MET A 402 -1.30 4.21 6.93
CA MET A 402 0.10 4.59 7.11
C MET A 402 1.07 3.42 6.89
N ILE A 403 0.76 2.21 7.37
CA ILE A 403 1.61 1.03 7.14
C ILE A 403 1.63 0.64 5.66
N SER A 404 0.45 0.60 5.04
CA SER A 404 0.30 0.17 3.64
C SER A 404 0.98 1.08 2.63
N ALA A 405 1.09 2.38 2.94
CA ALA A 405 1.53 3.41 2.02
C ALA A 405 2.90 3.96 2.43
N ALA A 406 2.96 4.72 3.54
CA ALA A 406 4.18 5.42 3.95
C ALA A 406 5.29 4.43 4.38
N ILE A 407 4.99 3.47 5.25
CA ILE A 407 6.02 2.52 5.73
C ILE A 407 6.47 1.58 4.61
N SER A 408 5.55 1.12 3.75
CA SER A 408 5.91 0.30 2.61
C SER A 408 6.85 1.05 1.65
N ALA A 409 6.61 2.36 1.45
CA ALA A 409 7.51 3.21 0.68
C ALA A 409 8.87 3.45 1.38
N ASP A 410 8.88 3.61 2.71
CA ASP A 410 10.10 3.75 3.51
C ASP A 410 10.96 2.47 3.45
N LEU A 411 10.33 1.29 3.51
CA LEU A 411 10.99 -0.01 3.38
C LEU A 411 11.55 -0.22 1.97
N GLY A 412 10.86 0.28 0.93
CA GLY A 412 11.31 0.18 -0.46
C GLY A 412 12.51 1.08 -0.82
N HIS A 413 12.73 2.18 -0.07
CA HIS A 413 13.82 3.15 -0.28
C HIS A 413 14.97 3.01 0.74
N GLN A 414 15.09 1.88 1.43
CA GLN A 414 16.23 1.66 2.33
C GLN A 414 17.56 1.76 1.55
N GLU A 415 18.61 2.28 2.19
CA GLU A 415 19.95 2.49 1.61
C GLU A 415 20.53 1.20 0.95
N LEU A 416 20.09 0.03 1.42
CA LEU A 416 20.40 -1.28 0.85
C LEU A 416 19.95 -1.49 -0.59
N VAL A 417 18.94 -0.75 -1.01
CA VAL A 417 18.25 -0.85 -2.31
C VAL A 417 18.65 0.32 -3.21
N GLN A 418 19.05 1.46 -2.62
CA GLN A 418 19.40 2.71 -3.31
C GLN A 418 20.60 2.57 -4.26
N GLY A 419 21.43 1.53 -4.10
CA GLY A 419 22.66 1.39 -4.88
C GLY A 419 22.51 0.91 -6.33
N ASN A 420 21.43 0.20 -6.73
CA ASN A 420 21.34 -0.37 -8.09
C ASN A 420 20.01 -1.06 -8.50
N SER A 421 18.89 -0.93 -7.76
CA SER A 421 17.70 -1.75 -8.02
C SER A 421 16.36 -1.09 -7.66
N GLU A 422 15.40 -1.11 -8.60
CA GLU A 422 13.98 -0.83 -8.30
C GLU A 422 13.37 -2.02 -7.54
N ALA A 423 12.93 -1.80 -6.30
CA ALA A 423 12.29 -2.82 -5.46
C ALA A 423 11.02 -2.35 -4.75
N LEU A 424 10.63 -1.11 -5.00
CA LEU A 424 9.55 -0.45 -4.28
C LEU A 424 8.19 -1.10 -4.53
N ALA A 425 7.89 -1.49 -5.78
CA ALA A 425 6.66 -2.20 -6.08
C ALA A 425 6.68 -3.61 -5.49
N THR A 426 7.81 -4.32 -5.53
CA THR A 426 7.96 -5.66 -4.93
C THR A 426 7.76 -5.64 -3.41
N VAL A 427 8.41 -4.71 -2.69
CA VAL A 427 8.26 -4.58 -1.23
C VAL A 427 6.82 -4.23 -0.87
N THR A 428 6.21 -3.28 -1.58
CA THR A 428 4.80 -2.93 -1.39
C THR A 428 3.87 -4.12 -1.68
N GLY A 429 4.15 -4.90 -2.72
CA GLY A 429 3.42 -6.12 -3.07
C GLY A 429 3.53 -7.20 -2.00
N ILE A 430 4.69 -7.36 -1.36
CA ILE A 430 4.88 -8.30 -0.24
C ILE A 430 4.09 -7.86 0.99
N VAL A 431 4.20 -6.59 1.38
CA VAL A 431 3.48 -6.05 2.55
C VAL A 431 1.98 -6.12 2.33
N ASP A 432 1.48 -5.60 1.21
CA ASP A 432 0.05 -5.58 0.92
C ASP A 432 -0.50 -6.98 0.61
N GLY A 433 0.29 -7.85 -0.02
CA GLY A 433 -0.07 -9.23 -0.32
C GLY A 433 -0.28 -10.03 0.96
N THR A 434 0.68 -9.96 1.88
CA THR A 434 0.55 -10.58 3.23
C THR A 434 -0.62 -9.98 4.00
N GLY A 435 -0.78 -8.65 3.91
CA GLY A 435 -1.95 -7.91 4.38
C GLY A 435 -3.27 -8.55 3.92
N SER A 436 -3.37 -8.81 2.62
CA SER A 436 -4.57 -9.31 1.95
C SER A 436 -4.85 -10.78 2.26
N ILE A 437 -3.82 -11.62 2.49
CA ILE A 437 -3.99 -12.97 3.04
C ILE A 437 -4.69 -12.87 4.40
N GLY A 438 -4.21 -11.98 5.28
CA GLY A 438 -4.85 -11.72 6.58
C GLY A 438 -6.32 -11.31 6.43
N ALA A 439 -6.61 -10.41 5.50
CA ALA A 439 -7.98 -10.00 5.19
C ALA A 439 -8.87 -11.14 4.70
N ALA A 440 -8.36 -12.00 3.81
CA ALA A 440 -9.08 -13.18 3.30
C ALA A 440 -9.42 -14.17 4.43
N VAL A 441 -8.43 -14.49 5.27
CA VAL A 441 -8.63 -15.33 6.47
C VAL A 441 -9.65 -14.69 7.41
N GLY A 442 -9.60 -13.36 7.56
CA GLY A 442 -10.57 -12.57 8.32
C GLY A 442 -12.00 -12.78 7.86
N GLN A 443 -12.26 -12.68 6.55
CA GLN A 443 -13.64 -12.83 6.04
C GLN A 443 -14.23 -14.19 6.40
N PHE A 444 -13.43 -15.24 6.28
CA PHE A 444 -13.85 -16.60 6.64
C PHE A 444 -14.06 -16.78 8.15
N LEU A 445 -13.15 -16.24 8.98
CA LEU A 445 -13.27 -16.35 10.43
C LEU A 445 -14.43 -15.53 10.98
N VAL A 446 -14.66 -14.31 10.46
CA VAL A 446 -15.75 -13.44 10.89
C VAL A 446 -17.10 -14.08 10.62
N SER A 447 -17.31 -14.68 9.43
CA SER A 447 -18.56 -15.39 9.13
C SER A 447 -18.75 -16.58 10.07
N LEU A 448 -17.72 -17.41 10.27
CA LEU A 448 -17.81 -18.60 11.14
C LEU A 448 -18.13 -18.24 12.59
N ILE A 449 -17.50 -17.19 13.13
CA ILE A 449 -17.72 -16.72 14.50
C ILE A 449 -19.12 -16.10 14.61
N GLN A 450 -19.54 -15.32 13.62
CA GLN A 450 -20.86 -14.69 13.62
C GLN A 450 -21.99 -15.72 13.60
N ASP A 451 -21.87 -16.78 12.82
CA ASP A 451 -22.91 -17.80 12.67
C ASP A 451 -23.04 -18.69 13.91
N ASN A 452 -21.92 -19.06 14.54
CA ASN A 452 -21.92 -19.99 15.69
C ASN A 452 -22.04 -19.29 17.05
N LEU A 453 -21.46 -18.09 17.20
CA LEU A 453 -21.29 -17.43 18.50
C LEU A 453 -21.95 -16.05 18.56
N GLY A 454 -22.17 -15.40 17.41
CA GLY A 454 -22.80 -14.08 17.31
C GLY A 454 -21.82 -12.90 17.33
N TRP A 455 -22.34 -11.68 17.09
CA TRP A 455 -21.54 -10.47 16.84
C TRP A 455 -20.62 -10.02 17.98
N MET A 456 -20.97 -10.28 19.24
CA MET A 456 -20.11 -9.90 20.37
C MET A 456 -18.75 -10.61 20.34
N TRP A 457 -18.73 -11.87 19.90
CA TRP A 457 -17.49 -12.64 19.77
C TRP A 457 -16.64 -12.20 18.59
N VAL A 458 -17.26 -11.65 17.55
CA VAL A 458 -16.55 -11.00 16.43
C VAL A 458 -15.75 -9.80 16.95
N PHE A 459 -16.33 -8.97 17.82
CA PHE A 459 -15.61 -7.84 18.42
C PHE A 459 -14.49 -8.28 19.37
N TYR A 460 -14.68 -9.34 20.17
CA TYR A 460 -13.60 -9.89 20.99
C TYR A 460 -12.45 -10.45 20.15
N PHE A 461 -12.77 -11.09 19.03
CA PHE A 461 -11.78 -11.54 18.07
C PHE A 461 -10.98 -10.37 17.47
N PHE A 462 -11.62 -9.24 17.13
CA PHE A 462 -10.91 -8.05 16.67
C PHE A 462 -9.97 -7.47 17.73
N ILE A 463 -10.40 -7.43 19.00
CA ILE A 463 -9.56 -6.96 20.12
C ILE A 463 -8.32 -7.86 20.28
N LEU A 464 -8.51 -9.19 20.22
CA LEU A 464 -7.39 -10.15 20.30
C LEU A 464 -6.38 -9.96 19.17
N MET A 465 -6.87 -9.71 17.94
CA MET A 465 -6.00 -9.44 16.80
C MET A 465 -5.24 -8.11 16.96
N ASP A 466 -5.85 -7.10 17.59
CA ASP A 466 -5.20 -5.81 17.88
C ASP A 466 -4.07 -5.92 18.92
N GLU A 467 -4.27 -6.72 19.97
CA GLU A 467 -3.25 -6.95 21.00
C GLU A 467 -1.97 -7.58 20.44
N GLY A 468 -2.08 -8.53 19.50
CA GLY A 468 -0.92 -9.17 18.88
C GLY A 468 0.01 -8.19 18.12
N LYS A 469 -0.54 -7.10 17.58
CA LYS A 469 0.21 -6.09 16.80
C LYS A 469 1.09 -5.22 17.68
N MET A 470 0.68 -4.99 18.93
CA MET A 470 1.39 -4.14 19.89
C MET A 470 2.79 -4.65 20.19
N ILE A 471 3.02 -5.96 20.04
CA ILE A 471 4.33 -6.58 20.22
C ILE A 471 5.12 -6.51 18.91
N LEU A 472 4.47 -6.74 17.77
CA LEU A 472 5.10 -6.85 16.46
C LEU A 472 5.69 -5.51 15.95
N ILE A 473 4.98 -4.39 16.15
CA ILE A 473 5.39 -3.09 15.58
C ILE A 473 6.62 -2.48 16.28
N PRO A 474 6.70 -2.46 17.63
CA PRO A 474 7.93 -2.04 18.30
C PRO A 474 9.10 -2.98 17.97
N ALA A 475 8.86 -4.29 17.88
CA ALA A 475 9.89 -5.26 17.52
C ALA A 475 10.42 -5.04 16.10
N SER A 476 9.55 -4.76 15.12
CA SER A 476 9.96 -4.48 13.74
C SER A 476 10.77 -3.18 13.62
N ASP A 477 10.37 -2.14 14.33
CA ASP A 477 11.09 -0.85 14.36
C ASP A 477 12.49 -0.98 14.97
N GLN A 478 12.60 -1.74 16.07
CA GLN A 478 13.90 -2.03 16.70
C GLN A 478 14.82 -2.84 15.78
N ILE A 479 14.29 -3.85 15.10
CA ILE A 479 15.08 -4.69 14.17
C ILE A 479 15.56 -3.86 12.98
N ALA A 480 14.69 -3.00 12.41
CA ALA A 480 15.05 -2.13 11.30
C ALA A 480 16.18 -1.16 11.69
N LYS A 481 16.09 -0.53 12.87
CA LYS A 481 17.13 0.38 13.39
C LYS A 481 18.46 -0.32 13.65
N CYS A 482 18.44 -1.45 14.34
CA CYS A 482 19.65 -2.24 14.61
C CYS A 482 20.34 -2.71 13.33
N HIS A 483 19.60 -2.95 12.24
CA HIS A 483 20.18 -3.31 10.96
C HIS A 483 20.76 -2.11 10.20
N GLY A 484 20.11 -0.95 10.26
CA GLY A 484 20.64 0.31 9.71
C GLY A 484 21.96 0.70 10.36
N GLU A 485 22.01 0.74 11.70
CA GLU A 485 23.23 1.10 12.44
C GLU A 485 24.42 0.16 12.14
N LYS A 486 24.17 -1.15 11.99
CA LYS A 486 25.20 -2.13 11.61
C LYS A 486 25.76 -1.89 10.20
N GLN A 487 24.99 -1.27 9.31
CA GLN A 487 25.41 -1.04 7.93
C GLN A 487 26.09 0.29 7.73
N THR A 488 25.61 1.35 8.37
CA THR A 488 26.34 2.63 8.43
C THR A 488 27.75 2.39 9.00
N GLY A 489 27.86 1.62 10.09
CA GLY A 489 29.17 1.25 10.64
C GLY A 489 30.01 0.39 9.68
N ARG A 490 29.40 -0.46 8.84
CA ARG A 490 30.12 -1.27 7.84
C ARG A 490 30.62 -0.42 6.66
N GLN A 491 29.83 0.54 6.21
CA GLN A 491 30.20 1.48 5.14
C GLN A 491 31.28 2.46 5.60
N GLU A 492 31.22 2.94 6.84
CA GLU A 492 32.29 3.74 7.45
C GLU A 492 33.60 2.94 7.55
N LEU A 493 33.53 1.66 7.93
CA LEU A 493 34.68 0.75 7.94
C LEU A 493 35.26 0.52 6.54
N GLU A 494 34.42 0.29 5.53
CA GLU A 494 34.85 0.10 4.14
C GLU A 494 35.36 1.40 3.48
N GLY A 495 34.82 2.56 3.86
CA GLY A 495 35.31 3.87 3.46
C GLY A 495 36.66 4.21 4.08
N SER A 496 36.84 3.92 5.37
CA SER A 496 38.12 4.10 6.07
C SER A 496 39.21 3.13 5.58
N LEU A 497 38.85 1.95 5.09
CA LEU A 497 39.77 1.01 4.41
C LEU A 497 40.14 1.42 2.98
N LYS A 498 39.41 2.35 2.36
CA LYS A 498 39.65 2.84 0.99
C LYS A 498 40.38 4.18 0.93
N GLU A 499 40.61 4.86 2.05
CA GLU A 499 41.54 5.98 2.10
C GLU A 499 42.97 5.45 1.89
N PRO A 500 43.69 5.82 0.82
CA PRO A 500 45.10 5.49 0.73
C PRO A 500 45.81 6.27 1.84
N CYS A 501 46.35 5.55 2.83
CA CYS A 501 47.32 6.13 3.76
C CYS A 501 48.43 6.80 2.93
N THR A 502 48.39 8.12 2.80
CA THR A 502 49.49 8.92 2.29
C THR A 502 50.63 8.80 3.29
N CYS A 503 51.51 7.81 3.08
CA CYS A 503 52.83 7.82 3.67
C CYS A 503 53.60 9.01 3.08
N GLU A 504 53.68 10.11 3.81
CA GLU A 504 54.67 11.15 3.57
C GLU A 504 56.07 10.54 3.63
N HIS A 505 56.66 10.32 2.46
CA HIS A 505 58.08 10.07 2.31
C HIS A 505 58.86 11.34 2.68
N LEU A 506 59.30 11.45 3.93
CA LEU A 506 60.40 12.35 4.30
C LEU A 506 61.69 11.84 3.65
N TYR A 507 62.11 12.45 2.54
CA TYR A 507 63.51 12.42 2.09
C TYR A 507 64.31 13.48 2.85
N PRO A 508 65.38 13.14 3.59
CA PRO A 508 66.28 14.14 4.15
C PRO A 508 67.30 14.58 3.09
N GLY A 509 67.34 15.88 2.84
CA GLY A 509 68.38 16.53 2.05
C GLY A 509 69.76 16.39 2.69
N SER A 510 70.74 16.07 1.86
CA SER A 510 72.16 16.01 2.17
C SER A 510 72.75 17.39 2.51
N GLN A 511 73.29 17.58 3.71
CA GLN A 511 74.38 18.54 3.97
C GLN A 511 75.30 18.05 5.11
N THR A 512 76.54 17.72 4.73
CA THR A 512 77.83 18.00 5.39
C THR A 512 77.94 18.11 6.92
N GLY A 513 78.87 17.33 7.51
CA GLY A 513 79.81 17.87 8.49
C GLY A 513 80.03 17.11 9.81
N LYS A 514 81.17 16.40 9.88
CA LYS A 514 82.07 16.22 11.05
C LYS A 514 81.51 15.66 12.39
N GLY A 515 81.95 14.44 12.69
CA GLY A 515 82.69 14.14 13.94
C GLY A 515 81.92 13.49 15.10
N GLY A 516 82.44 12.36 15.60
CA GLY A 516 82.32 11.99 17.02
C GLY A 516 81.69 10.64 17.35
N LEU A 517 82.56 9.65 17.67
CA LEU A 517 82.42 8.56 18.65
C LEU A 517 81.06 7.80 18.84
N GLY A 518 81.09 6.49 18.53
CA GLY A 518 81.04 5.47 19.59
C GLY A 518 79.74 4.69 19.87
N ARG A 519 79.83 3.36 19.65
CA ARG A 519 79.12 2.20 20.27
C ARG A 519 77.79 1.68 19.69
N VAL A 520 77.94 0.51 19.06
CA VAL A 520 77.05 -0.68 18.97
C VAL A 520 76.85 -1.24 20.41
N PRO A 521 75.74 -1.92 20.85
CA PRO A 521 75.22 -3.15 20.20
C PRO A 521 73.75 -3.62 20.36
N ARG A 522 73.38 -4.54 19.43
CA ARG A 522 72.54 -5.77 19.55
C ARG A 522 71.05 -5.69 19.94
N GLY A 523 70.21 -6.38 19.15
CA GLY A 523 69.01 -7.07 19.65
C GLY A 523 67.84 -7.19 18.67
N LEU A 524 67.86 -8.23 17.82
CA LEU A 524 66.66 -8.87 17.23
C LEU A 524 65.74 -9.41 18.36
N PRO A 525 64.41 -9.65 18.17
CA PRO A 525 63.93 -10.60 17.17
C PRO A 525 62.56 -10.33 16.49
N GLU A 526 62.34 -11.21 15.52
CA GLU A 526 61.28 -11.45 14.55
C GLU A 526 59.87 -11.81 15.11
N HIS A 527 58.84 -11.34 14.36
CA HIS A 527 57.54 -11.96 13.99
C HIS A 527 56.47 -12.31 15.07
N PRO A 528 55.16 -12.57 14.72
CA PRO A 528 54.45 -12.50 13.42
C PRO A 528 53.04 -11.81 13.43
N CYS A 529 52.49 -11.60 12.23
CA CYS A 529 51.06 -11.41 11.95
C CYS A 529 50.22 -12.67 12.27
N PRO A 530 48.93 -12.51 12.61
CA PRO A 530 47.92 -13.43 12.07
C PRO A 530 46.57 -12.74 11.80
N TRP A 531 46.11 -12.72 10.54
CA TRP A 531 44.67 -12.65 10.23
C TRP A 531 44.35 -13.47 8.97
N GLN A 532 43.84 -14.67 9.21
CA GLN A 532 43.02 -15.44 8.27
C GLN A 532 41.99 -16.23 9.09
N ARG A 533 40.78 -15.69 9.21
CA ARG A 533 39.49 -16.41 9.16
C ARG A 533 38.33 -15.44 9.24
#